data_AF-A0A4P5Y0L6-F1
#
_entry.id   AF-A0A4P5Y0L6-F1
#
_cell.length_a   1.000
_cell.length_b   1.000
_cell.length_c   1.000
_cell.angle_alpha   90.00
_cell.angle_beta   90.00
_cell.angle_gamma   90.00
#
_symmetry.space_group_name_H-M   'P 1'
#
loop_
_entity.id
_entity.type
_entity.pdbx_description
1 polymer ?
#
loop_
_entity_poly.entity_id
_entity_poly.type
_entity_poly.pdbx_seq_one_letter_code
_entity_poly.pdbx_strand_id
1 'polypeptide(L)'
;MPIQNLRFRWAAMNPPPSDSSSGDETEYLGSEALDAALADRFPYVVEMPNWGNFSPDDRIALVQNQAFVLTPAVKQSVQALVNMTQQRLAQVKGAYGEMMNEYVHLISKVLPEVKIQLSGRRAVMLNEAIFAVHAARWTLEGKFNIDESAWIALKNTISDRARGITIDEGKLQLAHRKIFESLRLERADPRRLLCQETDPINRIFLALEIDSLPGYELSAYTADALASCGLGARHLLAAAIADHAAIARVNPAIAEQLAILVGELEIGCEIDGNFEAWGPKYKAYTQIVQTIGSRVADAPSTIGLNNLLLKLWKQSQCADEKVVVDIADSYMSMHERLQNRRAA
;
A
#
# COMPACT_ATOMS: atom_id res chain seq x y z
N MET A 1 29.79 -14.40 -32.42
CA MET A 1 30.37 -13.21 -33.09
C MET A 1 29.92 -11.95 -32.37
N PRO A 2 30.80 -10.98 -32.09
CA PRO A 2 30.39 -9.69 -31.54
C PRO A 2 29.68 -8.84 -32.61
N ILE A 3 28.50 -8.30 -32.30
CA ILE A 3 27.73 -7.43 -33.20
C ILE A 3 28.16 -5.98 -32.93
N GLN A 4 29.22 -5.54 -33.61
CA GLN A 4 29.94 -4.28 -33.30
C GLN A 4 29.09 -3.01 -33.37
N ASN A 5 28.00 -3.01 -34.16
CA ASN A 5 27.12 -1.86 -34.36
C ASN A 5 25.77 -1.98 -33.63
N LEU A 6 25.59 -2.97 -32.75
CA LEU A 6 24.32 -3.15 -32.03
C LEU A 6 24.13 -2.05 -30.99
N ARG A 7 23.36 -1.02 -31.36
CA ARG A 7 23.02 0.12 -30.48
C ARG A 7 21.73 -0.09 -29.69
N PHE A 8 20.75 -0.75 -30.31
CA PHE A 8 19.42 -0.97 -29.73
C PHE A 8 19.09 -2.45 -29.76
N ARG A 9 18.47 -2.95 -28.69
CA ARG A 9 18.02 -4.34 -28.56
C ARG A 9 16.51 -4.32 -28.48
N TRP A 10 15.87 -4.95 -29.47
CA TRP A 10 14.44 -5.16 -29.52
C TRP A 10 14.20 -6.66 -29.55
N ALA A 11 13.29 -7.11 -28.70
CA ALA A 11 12.83 -8.48 -28.66
C ALA A 11 11.31 -8.45 -28.53
N ALA A 12 10.67 -9.48 -29.07
CA ALA A 12 9.26 -9.74 -28.88
C ALA A 12 9.13 -11.18 -28.38
N MET A 13 8.28 -11.39 -27.38
CA MET A 13 7.92 -12.71 -26.89
C MET A 13 6.41 -12.74 -26.68
N ASN A 14 5.82 -13.93 -26.81
CA ASN A 14 4.46 -14.13 -26.33
C ASN A 14 4.48 -14.10 -24.79
N PRO A 15 3.35 -13.79 -24.12
CA PRO A 15 3.26 -13.94 -22.68
C PRO A 15 3.63 -15.38 -22.29
N PRO A 16 4.56 -15.59 -21.34
CA PRO A 16 4.82 -16.92 -20.79
C PRO A 16 3.61 -17.38 -19.95
N PRO A 17 3.43 -18.68 -19.74
CA PRO A 17 2.39 -19.20 -18.84
C PRO A 17 2.54 -18.59 -17.44
N SER A 18 1.42 -18.28 -16.80
CA SER A 18 1.42 -17.71 -15.45
C SER A 18 1.48 -18.82 -14.40
N ASP A 19 2.19 -18.61 -13.29
CA ASP A 19 2.21 -19.57 -12.17
C ASP A 19 0.81 -19.82 -11.57
N SER A 20 -0.18 -18.96 -11.87
CA SER A 20 -1.57 -19.02 -11.41
C SER A 20 -2.53 -19.75 -12.36
N SER A 21 -2.11 -20.09 -13.57
CA SER A 21 -2.95 -20.83 -14.52
C SER A 21 -2.85 -22.32 -14.25
N SER A 22 -3.63 -22.81 -13.30
CA SER A 22 -3.87 -24.23 -13.12
C SER A 22 -4.70 -24.77 -14.29
N GLY A 23 -4.03 -25.33 -15.30
CA GLY A 23 -4.55 -26.49 -16.05
C GLY A 23 -5.66 -26.30 -17.09
N ASP A 24 -5.96 -25.10 -17.59
CA ASP A 24 -6.92 -24.92 -18.70
C ASP A 24 -6.26 -24.48 -20.03
N GLU A 25 -6.04 -25.48 -20.89
CA GLU A 25 -6.16 -25.60 -22.36
C GLU A 25 -5.73 -24.49 -23.36
N THR A 26 -5.00 -23.44 -22.97
CA THR A 26 -4.29 -22.58 -23.97
C THR A 26 -2.87 -22.23 -23.55
N GLU A 27 -2.18 -23.19 -22.92
CA GLU A 27 -0.75 -23.09 -22.70
C GLU A 27 -0.04 -23.16 -24.07
N TYR A 28 0.37 -22.01 -24.59
CA TYR A 28 1.19 -21.95 -25.81
C TYR A 28 2.53 -22.62 -25.50
N LEU A 29 2.64 -23.89 -25.88
CA LEU A 29 3.81 -24.78 -25.71
C LEU A 29 5.15 -24.24 -26.26
N GLY A 30 5.18 -23.03 -26.83
CA GLY A 30 6.36 -22.39 -27.41
C GLY A 30 6.78 -21.07 -26.75
N SER A 31 6.17 -20.64 -25.64
CA SER A 31 6.57 -19.43 -24.92
C SER A 31 7.15 -19.76 -23.54
N GLU A 32 8.47 -19.68 -23.41
CA GLU A 32 9.16 -19.88 -22.13
C GLU A 32 9.42 -18.54 -21.44
N ALA A 33 9.31 -18.54 -20.11
CA ALA A 33 9.71 -17.43 -19.28
C ALA A 33 11.21 -17.13 -19.47
N LEU A 34 11.56 -15.84 -19.56
CA LEU A 34 12.98 -15.45 -19.56
C LEU A 34 13.61 -15.79 -18.21
N ASP A 35 14.86 -16.23 -18.22
CA ASP A 35 15.63 -16.32 -16.98
C ASP A 35 15.85 -14.92 -16.39
N ALA A 36 16.03 -14.85 -15.06
CA ALA A 36 16.16 -13.58 -14.36
C ALA A 36 17.34 -12.73 -14.88
N ALA A 37 18.45 -13.34 -15.28
CA ALA A 37 19.64 -12.62 -15.72
C ALA A 37 19.50 -12.06 -17.14
N LEU A 38 18.72 -12.71 -18.01
CA LEU A 38 18.38 -12.21 -19.34
C LEU A 38 17.29 -11.14 -19.28
N ALA A 39 16.24 -11.34 -18.48
CA ALA A 39 15.18 -10.36 -18.27
C ALA A 39 15.77 -9.04 -17.71
N ASP A 40 16.75 -9.14 -16.80
CA ASP A 40 17.56 -8.04 -16.26
C ASP A 40 18.55 -7.44 -17.30
N ARG A 41 18.36 -7.64 -18.62
CA ARG A 41 19.10 -6.91 -19.67
C ARG A 41 18.21 -5.97 -20.47
N PHE A 42 16.90 -6.07 -20.31
CA PHE A 42 15.93 -5.19 -20.94
C PHE A 42 15.63 -4.02 -19.98
N PRO A 43 15.85 -2.76 -20.39
CA PRO A 43 15.43 -1.60 -19.60
C PRO A 43 13.92 -1.44 -19.58
N TYR A 44 13.24 -1.90 -20.63
CA TYR A 44 11.80 -1.86 -20.76
C TYR A 44 11.25 -3.23 -21.12
N VAL A 45 10.19 -3.63 -20.42
CA VAL A 45 9.30 -4.74 -20.73
C VAL A 45 7.90 -4.16 -20.84
N VAL A 46 7.43 -4.02 -22.08
CA VAL A 46 6.14 -3.39 -22.39
C VAL A 46 5.17 -4.46 -22.86
N GLU A 47 4.02 -4.50 -22.23
CA GLU A 47 2.93 -5.39 -22.62
C GLU A 47 2.22 -4.82 -23.86
N MET A 48 2.03 -5.67 -24.87
CA MET A 48 1.29 -5.27 -26.06
C MET A 48 -0.21 -5.24 -25.75
N PRO A 49 -0.93 -4.18 -26.16
CA PRO A 49 -2.37 -4.09 -25.97
C PRO A 49 -3.10 -5.23 -26.70
N ASN A 50 -4.16 -5.74 -26.08
CA ASN A 50 -5.06 -6.70 -26.71
C ASN A 50 -6.08 -5.98 -27.62
N TRP A 51 -6.82 -6.75 -28.43
CA TRP A 51 -7.82 -6.23 -29.36
C TRP A 51 -8.83 -5.27 -28.71
N GLY A 52 -9.23 -5.54 -27.47
CA GLY A 52 -10.18 -4.73 -26.72
C GLY A 52 -9.61 -3.39 -26.23
N ASN A 53 -8.29 -3.22 -26.23
CA ASN A 53 -7.64 -1.97 -25.85
C ASN A 53 -7.54 -0.95 -26.99
N PHE A 54 -7.75 -1.36 -28.25
CA PHE A 54 -7.71 -0.47 -29.40
C PHE A 54 -9.02 0.28 -29.60
N SER A 55 -8.93 1.52 -30.10
CA SER A 55 -10.11 2.29 -30.51
C SER A 55 -10.83 1.61 -31.69
N PRO A 56 -12.13 1.88 -31.93
CA PRO A 56 -12.82 1.36 -33.11
C PRO A 56 -12.11 1.67 -34.43
N ASP A 57 -11.53 2.85 -34.55
CA ASP A 57 -10.81 3.29 -35.75
C ASP A 57 -9.50 2.52 -35.93
N ASP A 58 -8.72 2.33 -34.86
CA ASP A 58 -7.47 1.55 -34.89
C ASP A 58 -7.75 0.09 -35.28
N ARG A 59 -8.82 -0.49 -34.75
CA ARG A 59 -9.26 -1.85 -35.11
C ARG A 59 -9.59 -1.96 -36.59
N ILE A 60 -10.31 -0.99 -37.14
CA ILE A 60 -10.64 -0.97 -38.58
C ILE A 60 -9.37 -0.82 -39.41
N ALA A 61 -8.46 0.08 -39.03
CA ALA A 61 -7.20 0.29 -39.73
C ALA A 61 -6.33 -0.99 -39.75
N LEU A 62 -6.29 -1.74 -38.63
CA LEU A 62 -5.63 -3.04 -38.53
C LEU A 62 -6.27 -4.09 -39.46
N VAL A 63 -7.60 -4.20 -39.51
CA VAL A 63 -8.29 -5.14 -40.43
C VAL A 63 -8.04 -4.79 -41.88
N GLN A 64 -8.03 -3.50 -42.20
CA GLN A 64 -7.76 -3.00 -43.56
C GLN A 64 -6.29 -3.18 -43.97
N ASN A 65 -5.42 -3.58 -43.04
CA ASN A 65 -3.98 -3.72 -43.25
C ASN A 65 -3.39 -2.45 -43.91
N GLN A 66 -3.86 -1.28 -43.49
CA GLN A 66 -3.37 -0.01 -44.03
C GLN A 66 -1.89 0.12 -43.68
N ALA A 67 -1.02 -0.06 -44.66
CA ALA A 67 0.40 0.08 -44.46
C ALA A 67 0.74 1.55 -44.14
N PHE A 68 1.37 1.80 -42.99
CA PHE A 68 1.90 3.11 -42.68
C PHE A 68 3.08 3.43 -43.61
N VAL A 69 2.95 4.47 -44.42
CA VAL A 69 4.01 4.90 -45.34
C VAL A 69 4.96 5.85 -44.63
N LEU A 70 6.21 5.42 -44.44
CA LEU A 70 7.29 6.25 -43.90
C LEU A 70 7.71 7.32 -44.91
N THR A 71 7.10 8.49 -44.82
CA THR A 71 7.49 9.65 -45.65
C THR A 71 8.75 10.33 -45.11
N PRO A 72 9.51 11.07 -45.95
CA PRO A 72 10.63 11.87 -45.48
C PRO A 72 10.26 12.88 -44.38
N ALA A 73 9.05 13.46 -44.47
CA ALA A 73 8.53 14.38 -43.46
C ALA A 73 8.32 13.70 -42.10
N VAL A 74 7.75 12.48 -42.08
CA VAL A 74 7.61 11.69 -40.86
C VAL A 74 8.99 11.36 -40.28
N LYS A 75 9.95 10.93 -41.11
CA LYS A 75 11.31 10.64 -40.66
C LYS A 75 11.98 11.87 -40.03
N GLN A 76 11.85 13.03 -40.65
CA GLN A 76 12.40 14.28 -40.14
C GLN A 76 11.72 14.70 -38.82
N SER A 77 10.40 14.53 -38.73
CA SER A 77 9.64 14.80 -37.50
C SER A 77 10.08 13.90 -36.35
N VAL A 78 10.16 12.59 -36.56
CA VAL A 78 10.66 11.64 -35.54
C VAL A 78 12.09 11.98 -35.11
N GLN A 79 12.98 12.29 -36.06
CA GLN A 79 14.35 12.68 -35.73
C GLN A 79 14.41 13.97 -34.91
N ALA A 80 13.56 14.95 -35.21
CA ALA A 80 13.45 16.19 -34.43
C ALA A 80 12.96 15.90 -33.00
N LEU A 81 11.95 15.06 -32.83
CA LEU A 81 11.44 14.65 -31.51
C LEU A 81 12.51 13.93 -30.68
N VAL A 82 13.28 13.02 -31.30
CA VAL A 82 14.39 12.33 -30.62
C VAL A 82 15.46 13.32 -30.18
N ASN A 83 15.87 14.25 -31.05
CA ASN A 83 16.88 15.25 -30.73
C ASN A 83 16.42 16.19 -29.60
N MET A 84 15.17 16.66 -29.65
CA MET A 84 14.58 17.49 -28.59
C MET A 84 14.51 16.75 -27.26
N THR A 85 14.14 15.47 -27.29
CA THR A 85 14.11 14.61 -26.09
C THR A 85 15.49 14.46 -25.47
N GLN A 86 16.53 14.24 -26.29
CA GLN A 86 17.91 14.15 -25.81
C GLN A 86 18.39 15.45 -25.15
N GLN A 87 18.06 16.61 -25.73
CA GLN A 87 18.39 17.91 -25.14
C GLN A 87 17.71 18.13 -23.79
N ARG A 88 16.42 17.74 -23.68
CA ARG A 88 15.64 17.87 -22.45
C ARG A 88 16.06 16.89 -21.37
N LEU A 89 16.57 15.72 -21.73
CA LEU A 89 17.03 14.71 -20.78
C LEU A 89 18.05 15.27 -19.78
N ALA A 90 19.00 16.10 -20.24
CA ALA A 90 19.99 16.73 -19.36
C ALA A 90 19.34 17.69 -18.35
N GLN A 91 18.34 18.47 -18.77
CA GLN A 91 17.61 19.40 -17.91
C GLN A 91 16.80 18.65 -16.86
N VAL A 92 16.12 17.58 -17.27
CA VAL A 92 15.35 16.71 -16.39
C VAL A 92 16.24 16.07 -15.32
N LYS A 93 17.42 15.55 -15.71
CA LYS A 93 18.39 14.99 -14.76
C LYS A 93 18.88 16.03 -13.76
N GLY A 94 19.15 17.26 -14.20
CA GLY A 94 19.55 18.35 -13.31
C GLY A 94 18.45 18.76 -12.33
N ALA A 95 17.20 18.81 -12.79
CA ALA A 95 16.07 19.27 -11.97
C ALA A 95 15.57 18.21 -10.97
N TYR A 96 15.53 16.93 -11.36
CA TYR A 96 14.89 15.87 -10.57
C TYR A 96 15.86 14.79 -10.09
N GLY A 97 17.15 14.89 -10.37
CA GLY A 97 18.15 13.87 -10.11
C GLY A 97 18.15 13.36 -8.67
N GLU A 98 18.23 14.27 -7.71
CA GLU A 98 18.25 13.94 -6.29
C GLU A 98 16.94 13.29 -5.82
N MET A 99 15.80 13.87 -6.21
CA MET A 99 14.47 13.35 -5.86
C MET A 99 14.26 11.94 -6.43
N MET A 100 14.67 11.68 -7.68
CA MET A 100 14.49 10.37 -8.31
C MET A 100 15.48 9.32 -7.79
N ASN A 101 16.69 9.71 -7.40
CA ASN A 101 17.60 8.81 -6.68
C ASN A 101 16.97 8.34 -5.36
N GLU A 102 16.37 9.26 -4.62
CA GLU A 102 15.66 8.95 -3.37
C GLU A 102 14.42 8.09 -3.63
N TYR A 103 13.62 8.41 -4.65
CA TYR A 103 12.49 7.59 -5.10
C TYR A 103 12.92 6.15 -5.37
N VAL A 104 13.94 5.95 -6.20
CA VAL A 104 14.43 4.61 -6.56
C VAL A 104 14.95 3.87 -5.34
N HIS A 105 15.63 4.57 -4.42
CA HIS A 105 16.08 3.98 -3.16
C HIS A 105 14.92 3.51 -2.30
N LEU A 106 13.88 4.34 -2.13
CA LEU A 106 12.71 4.02 -1.31
C LEU A 106 11.87 2.91 -1.94
N ILE A 107 11.58 2.97 -3.24
CA ILE A 107 10.73 1.96 -3.91
C ILE A 107 11.40 0.59 -3.90
N SER A 108 12.73 0.54 -4.02
CA SER A 108 13.50 -0.71 -3.93
C SER A 108 13.34 -1.42 -2.56
N LYS A 109 13.02 -0.68 -1.49
CA LYS A 109 12.77 -1.26 -0.16
C LYS A 109 11.34 -1.80 0.00
N VAL A 110 10.38 -1.21 -0.73
CA VAL A 110 8.94 -1.57 -0.63
C VAL A 110 8.57 -2.68 -1.61
N LEU A 111 9.21 -2.75 -2.79
CA LEU A 111 8.93 -3.78 -3.80
C LEU A 111 8.97 -5.24 -3.29
N PRO A 112 9.87 -5.63 -2.36
CA PRO A 112 9.85 -6.96 -1.78
C PRO A 112 8.52 -7.34 -1.09
N GLU A 113 7.81 -6.38 -0.49
CA GLU A 113 6.50 -6.61 0.14
C GLU A 113 5.42 -7.02 -0.88
N VAL A 114 5.58 -6.59 -2.13
CA VAL A 114 4.73 -6.98 -3.26
C VAL A 114 5.36 -8.09 -4.12
N LYS A 115 6.35 -8.81 -3.56
CA LYS A 115 7.07 -9.93 -4.17
C LYS A 115 7.86 -9.58 -5.44
N ILE A 116 8.23 -8.32 -5.61
CA ILE A 116 9.06 -7.85 -6.72
C ILE A 116 10.47 -7.58 -6.19
N GLN A 117 11.48 -8.17 -6.82
CA GLN A 117 12.87 -7.92 -6.45
C GLN A 117 13.56 -7.08 -7.51
N LEU A 118 14.10 -5.94 -7.06
CA LEU A 118 14.77 -5.01 -7.94
C LEU A 118 16.29 -5.11 -7.76
N SER A 119 16.99 -5.60 -8.79
CA SER A 119 18.47 -5.69 -8.77
C SER A 119 19.09 -4.28 -8.77
N GLY A 120 20.34 -4.16 -8.31
CA GLY A 120 21.07 -2.88 -8.39
C GLY A 120 21.18 -2.35 -9.83
N ARG A 121 21.31 -3.24 -10.82
CA ARG A 121 21.31 -2.84 -12.24
C ARG A 121 19.93 -2.32 -12.66
N ARG A 122 18.83 -2.91 -12.16
CA ARG A 122 17.47 -2.39 -12.41
C ARG A 122 17.21 -1.06 -11.73
N ALA A 123 17.77 -0.82 -10.54
CA ALA A 123 17.63 0.48 -9.88
C ALA A 123 18.21 1.60 -10.77
N VAL A 124 19.40 1.36 -11.33
CA VAL A 124 20.03 2.29 -12.27
C VAL A 124 19.18 2.45 -13.54
N MET A 125 18.69 1.35 -14.12
CA MET A 125 17.85 1.42 -15.32
C MET A 125 16.51 2.11 -15.09
N LEU A 126 15.87 1.87 -13.94
CA LEU A 126 14.63 2.54 -13.55
C LEU A 126 14.87 4.05 -13.45
N ASN A 127 15.93 4.48 -12.78
CA ASN A 127 16.24 5.91 -12.67
C ASN A 127 16.42 6.58 -14.03
N GLU A 128 17.21 5.95 -14.91
CA GLU A 128 17.41 6.41 -16.29
C GLU A 128 16.12 6.40 -17.11
N ALA A 129 15.28 5.38 -16.92
CA ALA A 129 13.98 5.26 -17.57
C ALA A 129 13.03 6.37 -17.15
N ILE A 130 12.98 6.74 -15.87
CA ILE A 130 12.16 7.85 -15.38
C ILE A 130 12.52 9.14 -16.12
N PHE A 131 13.82 9.47 -16.19
CA PHE A 131 14.26 10.68 -16.89
C PHE A 131 13.97 10.63 -18.39
N ALA A 132 14.17 9.49 -19.03
CA ALA A 132 13.88 9.30 -20.45
C ALA A 132 12.38 9.45 -20.76
N VAL A 133 11.52 8.81 -19.96
CA VAL A 133 10.06 8.91 -20.07
C VAL A 133 9.60 10.34 -19.84
N HIS A 134 10.11 11.01 -18.80
CA HIS A 134 9.73 12.40 -18.50
C HIS A 134 10.16 13.37 -19.60
N ALA A 135 11.38 13.23 -20.13
CA ALA A 135 11.85 14.05 -21.25
C ALA A 135 11.06 13.78 -22.55
N ALA A 136 10.68 12.53 -22.82
CA ALA A 136 9.86 12.18 -23.98
C ALA A 136 8.45 12.77 -23.86
N ARG A 137 7.82 12.65 -22.69
CA ARG A 137 6.50 13.26 -22.41
C ARG A 137 6.56 14.78 -22.51
N TRP A 138 7.65 15.42 -22.06
CA TRP A 138 7.84 16.85 -22.30
C TRP A 138 7.76 17.19 -23.78
N THR A 139 8.43 16.38 -24.60
CA THR A 139 8.50 16.59 -26.06
C THR A 139 7.15 16.38 -26.75
N LEU A 140 6.34 15.44 -26.27
CA LEU A 140 5.08 15.08 -26.90
C LEU A 140 3.87 15.86 -26.37
N GLU A 141 3.79 16.10 -25.06
CA GLU A 141 2.56 16.51 -24.36
C GLU A 141 2.62 17.92 -23.78
N GLY A 142 3.83 18.45 -23.51
CA GLY A 142 4.04 19.80 -22.98
C GLY A 142 3.67 20.02 -21.50
N LYS A 143 2.60 19.41 -20.98
CA LYS A 143 2.26 19.35 -19.54
C LYS A 143 2.32 17.92 -19.02
N PHE A 144 3.13 17.68 -17.99
CA PHE A 144 3.40 16.33 -17.50
C PHE A 144 3.97 16.42 -16.08
N ASN A 145 3.57 15.48 -15.22
CA ASN A 145 4.05 15.37 -13.84
C ASN A 145 5.14 14.29 -13.76
N ILE A 146 6.21 14.55 -13.01
CA ILE A 146 7.29 13.58 -12.78
C ILE A 146 6.79 12.33 -12.07
N ASP A 147 5.77 12.45 -11.22
CA ASP A 147 5.02 11.36 -10.57
C ASP A 147 4.53 10.34 -11.60
N GLU A 148 3.69 10.79 -12.54
CA GLU A 148 3.14 9.96 -13.61
C GLU A 148 4.24 9.39 -14.52
N SER A 149 5.27 10.18 -14.83
CA SER A 149 6.42 9.69 -15.60
C SER A 149 7.14 8.56 -14.88
N ALA A 150 7.30 8.67 -13.55
CA ALA A 150 7.93 7.65 -12.74
C ALA A 150 7.05 6.41 -12.59
N TRP A 151 5.72 6.56 -12.53
CA TRP A 151 4.79 5.45 -12.62
C TRP A 151 4.91 4.68 -13.94
N ILE A 152 4.89 5.40 -15.07
CA ILE A 152 5.04 4.82 -16.41
C ILE A 152 6.37 4.10 -16.53
N ALA A 153 7.46 4.70 -16.03
CA ALA A 153 8.76 4.04 -16.03
C ALA A 153 8.72 2.78 -15.15
N LEU A 154 8.27 2.87 -13.89
CA LEU A 154 8.23 1.75 -12.96
C LEU A 154 7.48 0.55 -13.55
N LYS A 155 6.25 0.75 -14.02
CA LYS A 155 5.42 -0.36 -14.54
C LYS A 155 6.07 -1.09 -15.71
N ASN A 156 6.83 -0.36 -16.54
CA ASN A 156 7.46 -0.89 -17.75
C ASN A 156 8.93 -1.27 -17.55
N THR A 157 9.54 -1.06 -16.37
CA THR A 157 10.93 -1.49 -16.10
C THR A 157 10.96 -2.81 -15.31
N ILE A 158 9.83 -3.23 -14.75
CA ILE A 158 9.73 -4.48 -13.99
C ILE A 158 9.80 -5.67 -14.95
N SER A 159 10.81 -6.51 -14.76
CA SER A 159 11.10 -7.64 -15.66
C SER A 159 10.32 -8.91 -15.32
N ASP A 160 9.66 -8.95 -14.16
CA ASP A 160 8.86 -10.08 -13.67
C ASP A 160 7.78 -10.55 -14.67
N ARG A 161 7.19 -9.63 -15.46
CA ARG A 161 6.25 -9.99 -16.54
C ARG A 161 6.88 -10.91 -17.59
N ALA A 162 8.12 -10.61 -18.00
CA ALA A 162 8.83 -11.44 -18.97
C ALA A 162 9.25 -12.80 -18.39
N ARG A 163 9.15 -12.96 -17.07
CA ARG A 163 9.45 -14.18 -16.32
C ARG A 163 8.20 -15.00 -15.97
N GLY A 164 7.01 -14.59 -16.44
CA GLY A 164 5.73 -15.26 -16.11
C GLY A 164 5.18 -14.96 -14.73
N ILE A 165 5.78 -14.00 -14.03
CA ILE A 165 5.34 -13.61 -12.70
C ILE A 165 4.27 -12.53 -12.84
N THR A 166 3.09 -12.84 -12.30
CA THR A 166 1.96 -11.90 -12.26
C THR A 166 2.25 -10.78 -11.28
N ILE A 167 2.02 -9.54 -11.72
CA ILE A 167 2.21 -8.34 -10.91
C ILE A 167 0.85 -7.82 -10.44
N ASP A 168 0.69 -7.64 -9.13
CA ASP A 168 -0.43 -6.92 -8.57
C ASP A 168 -0.25 -5.41 -8.81
N GLU A 169 -0.81 -4.91 -9.92
CA GLU A 169 -0.68 -3.49 -10.30
C GLU A 169 -1.29 -2.56 -9.24
N GLY A 170 -2.34 -2.98 -8.53
CA GLY A 170 -2.99 -2.19 -7.49
C GLY A 170 -2.05 -1.95 -6.31
N LYS A 171 -1.40 -3.02 -5.81
CA LYS A 171 -0.39 -2.90 -4.75
C LYS A 171 0.84 -2.12 -5.20
N LEU A 172 1.28 -2.33 -6.44
CA LEU A 172 2.42 -1.59 -7.01
C LEU A 172 2.10 -0.08 -7.12
N GLN A 173 0.89 0.28 -7.55
CA GLN A 173 0.45 1.66 -7.64
C GLN A 173 0.33 2.30 -6.26
N LEU A 174 -0.17 1.57 -5.26
CA LEU A 174 -0.25 2.03 -3.88
C LEU A 174 1.15 2.31 -3.31
N ALA A 175 2.11 1.40 -3.53
CA ALA A 175 3.50 1.57 -3.12
C ALA A 175 4.15 2.81 -3.76
N HIS A 176 3.93 3.00 -5.07
CA HIS A 176 4.41 4.17 -5.80
C HIS A 176 3.83 5.48 -5.22
N ARG A 177 2.51 5.56 -5.03
CA ARG A 177 1.84 6.76 -4.51
C ARG A 177 2.34 7.13 -3.11
N LYS A 178 2.43 6.14 -2.20
CA LYS A 178 2.93 6.33 -0.83
C LYS A 178 4.33 6.97 -0.81
N ILE A 179 5.21 6.54 -1.70
CA ILE A 179 6.57 7.10 -1.78
C ILE A 179 6.56 8.49 -2.40
N PHE A 180 5.79 8.72 -3.46
CA PHE A 180 5.72 10.04 -4.07
C PHE A 180 5.10 11.08 -3.15
N GLU A 181 4.09 10.72 -2.37
CA GLU A 181 3.54 11.58 -1.31
C GLU A 181 4.62 11.97 -0.30
N SER A 182 5.44 11.02 0.15
CA SER A 182 6.60 11.28 1.02
C SER A 182 7.64 12.23 0.38
N LEU A 183 7.87 12.13 -0.93
CA LEU A 183 8.84 12.97 -1.65
C LEU A 183 8.35 14.40 -1.90
N ARG A 184 7.04 14.66 -1.80
CA ARG A 184 6.47 16.02 -1.88
C ARG A 184 6.72 16.82 -0.60
N LEU A 185 7.09 16.14 0.49
CA LEU A 185 7.42 16.75 1.76
C LEU A 185 8.92 17.05 1.83
N GLU A 186 9.29 18.09 2.58
CA GLU A 186 10.70 18.38 2.84
C GLU A 186 11.35 17.21 3.60
N ARG A 187 12.65 16.98 3.40
CA ARG A 187 13.34 15.83 4.03
C ARG A 187 13.25 15.81 5.54
N ALA A 188 13.24 16.97 6.18
CA ALA A 188 13.15 17.12 7.63
C ALA A 188 11.70 17.13 8.15
N ASP A 189 10.70 17.04 7.26
CA ASP A 189 9.30 17.05 7.64
C ASP A 189 8.95 15.74 8.39
N PRO A 190 8.47 15.80 9.64
CA PRO A 190 8.17 14.62 10.43
C PRO A 190 7.04 13.77 9.82
N ARG A 191 6.18 14.36 8.97
CA ARG A 191 5.12 13.61 8.25
C ARG A 191 5.69 12.54 7.33
N ARG A 192 6.96 12.63 6.93
CA ARG A 192 7.63 11.57 6.15
C ARG A 192 7.71 10.25 6.91
N LEU A 193 7.75 10.28 8.25
CA LEU A 193 7.69 9.08 9.08
C LEU A 193 6.33 8.40 8.96
N LEU A 194 5.24 9.19 8.95
CA LEU A 194 3.87 8.67 8.76
C LEU A 194 3.72 7.99 7.40
N CYS A 195 4.26 8.62 6.35
CA CYS A 195 4.25 8.07 5.01
C CYS A 195 5.10 6.80 4.88
N GLN A 196 5.98 6.46 5.83
CA GLN A 196 6.80 5.24 5.77
C GLN A 196 6.22 4.12 6.63
N GLU A 197 5.66 4.45 7.80
CA GLU A 197 5.04 3.50 8.72
C GLU A 197 3.92 2.70 8.04
N THR A 198 3.94 1.37 8.17
CA THR A 198 2.96 0.47 7.57
C THR A 198 1.89 0.06 8.57
N ASP A 199 2.23 -0.03 9.85
CA ASP A 199 1.31 -0.42 10.90
C ASP A 199 0.42 0.76 11.33
N PRO A 200 -0.91 0.70 11.14
CA PRO A 200 -1.82 1.80 11.49
C PRO A 200 -1.72 2.22 12.96
N ILE A 201 -1.46 1.29 13.87
CA ILE A 201 -1.35 1.56 15.31
C ILE A 201 -0.07 2.35 15.58
N ASN A 202 1.06 1.98 14.99
CA ASN A 202 2.29 2.76 15.14
C ASN A 202 2.15 4.13 14.46
N ARG A 203 1.47 4.18 13.32
CA ARG A 203 1.27 5.40 12.54
C ARG A 203 0.47 6.44 13.32
N ILE A 204 -0.62 6.05 14.00
CA ILE A 204 -1.38 7.00 14.81
C ILE A 204 -0.54 7.56 15.96
N PHE A 205 0.26 6.74 16.64
CA PHE A 205 1.12 7.26 17.70
C PHE A 205 2.22 8.19 17.18
N LEU A 206 2.80 7.93 16.00
CA LEU A 206 3.68 8.91 15.36
C LEU A 206 2.92 10.20 15.00
N ALA A 207 1.67 10.10 14.55
CA ALA A 207 0.86 11.26 14.17
C ALA A 207 0.49 12.12 15.38
N LEU A 208 0.27 11.51 16.54
CA LEU A 208 -0.01 12.19 17.81
C LEU A 208 1.15 13.11 18.25
N GLU A 209 2.39 12.73 17.94
CA GLU A 209 3.62 13.50 18.24
C GLU A 209 3.89 14.65 17.25
N ILE A 210 3.12 14.77 16.16
CA ILE A 210 3.33 15.80 15.14
C ILE A 210 2.35 16.94 15.35
N ASP A 211 2.80 18.00 16.02
CA ASP A 211 1.99 19.18 16.34
C ASP A 211 1.50 19.94 15.10
N SER A 212 2.29 19.94 14.02
CA SER A 212 1.97 20.59 12.76
C SER A 212 0.94 19.82 11.91
N LEU A 213 0.56 18.61 12.32
CA LEU A 213 -0.39 17.79 11.58
C LEU A 213 -1.81 18.39 11.65
N PRO A 214 -2.49 18.61 10.51
CA PRO A 214 -3.86 19.10 10.50
C PRO A 214 -4.81 18.15 11.24
N GLY A 215 -5.78 18.71 11.98
CA GLY A 215 -6.73 17.91 12.76
C GLY A 215 -7.53 16.90 11.94
N TYR A 216 -7.84 17.20 10.66
CA TYR A 216 -8.53 16.26 9.78
C TYR A 216 -7.65 15.05 9.41
N GLU A 217 -6.34 15.23 9.24
CA GLU A 217 -5.40 14.13 8.97
C GLU A 217 -5.22 13.28 10.21
N LEU A 218 -5.04 13.92 11.38
CA LEU A 218 -4.97 13.20 12.66
C LEU A 218 -6.23 12.35 12.87
N SER A 219 -7.41 12.92 12.61
CA SER A 219 -8.69 12.22 12.71
C SER A 219 -8.77 11.02 11.75
N ALA A 220 -8.26 11.16 10.53
CA ALA A 220 -8.22 10.08 9.55
C ALA A 220 -7.30 8.95 10.01
N TYR A 221 -6.11 9.25 10.55
CA TYR A 221 -5.21 8.24 11.11
C TYR A 221 -5.80 7.57 12.35
N THR A 222 -6.52 8.30 13.19
CA THR A 222 -7.25 7.73 14.33
C THR A 222 -8.29 6.73 13.85
N ALA A 223 -9.11 7.12 12.87
CA ALA A 223 -10.15 6.26 12.31
C ALA A 223 -9.55 4.98 11.67
N ASP A 224 -8.48 5.12 10.89
CA ASP A 224 -7.76 4.00 10.26
C ASP A 224 -7.20 3.02 11.32
N ALA A 225 -6.57 3.55 12.36
CA ALA A 225 -6.02 2.73 13.45
C ALA A 225 -7.12 1.98 14.21
N LEU A 226 -8.22 2.65 14.55
CA LEU A 226 -9.38 2.00 15.21
C LEU A 226 -10.02 0.94 14.31
N ALA A 227 -10.19 1.23 13.02
CA ALA A 227 -10.75 0.30 12.05
C ALA A 227 -9.89 -0.96 11.86
N SER A 228 -8.56 -0.82 11.97
CA SER A 228 -7.63 -1.95 11.88
C SER A 228 -7.68 -2.90 13.09
N CYS A 229 -8.30 -2.48 14.20
CA CYS A 229 -8.42 -3.27 15.42
C CYS A 229 -9.78 -3.98 15.54
N GLY A 230 -9.78 -5.19 16.09
CA GLY A 230 -10.99 -5.89 16.53
C GLY A 230 -11.58 -5.35 17.84
N LEU A 231 -12.72 -5.90 18.27
CA LEU A 231 -13.29 -5.65 19.61
C LEU A 231 -12.27 -6.04 20.71
N GLY A 232 -12.31 -5.39 21.86
CA GLY A 232 -11.23 -5.47 22.85
C GLY A 232 -10.08 -4.52 22.53
N ALA A 233 -9.23 -4.85 21.56
CA ALA A 233 -8.07 -4.04 21.17
C ALA A 233 -8.44 -2.60 20.79
N ARG A 234 -9.53 -2.41 20.03
CA ARG A 234 -10.01 -1.09 19.61
C ARG A 234 -10.33 -0.16 20.79
N HIS A 235 -10.87 -0.70 21.89
CA HIS A 235 -11.26 0.09 23.06
C HIS A 235 -10.03 0.54 23.84
N LEU A 236 -9.06 -0.36 24.02
CA LEU A 236 -7.77 -0.02 24.64
C LEU A 236 -7.01 1.03 23.83
N LEU A 237 -6.98 0.88 22.50
CA LEU A 237 -6.36 1.86 21.62
C LEU A 237 -7.07 3.21 21.75
N ALA A 238 -8.41 3.23 21.79
CA ALA A 238 -9.17 4.45 22.00
C ALA A 238 -8.82 5.15 23.32
N ALA A 239 -8.71 4.40 24.43
CA ALA A 239 -8.28 4.94 25.71
C ALA A 239 -6.86 5.51 25.65
N ALA A 240 -5.92 4.80 25.04
CA ALA A 240 -4.55 5.29 24.89
C ALA A 240 -4.46 6.58 24.04
N ILE A 241 -5.31 6.73 23.02
CA ILE A 241 -5.38 7.94 22.21
C ILE A 241 -6.07 9.08 22.99
N ALA A 242 -7.12 8.78 23.74
CA ALA A 242 -7.86 9.75 24.54
C ALA A 242 -7.01 10.34 25.68
N ASP A 243 -6.09 9.54 26.26
CA ASP A 243 -5.12 9.98 27.25
C ASP A 243 -4.05 10.94 26.69
N HIS A 244 -3.93 11.04 25.36
CA HIS A 244 -2.91 11.86 24.72
C HIS A 244 -3.37 13.32 24.54
N ALA A 245 -2.51 14.29 24.84
CA ALA A 245 -2.85 15.72 24.76
C ALA A 245 -3.31 16.17 23.37
N ALA A 246 -2.82 15.52 22.30
CA ALA A 246 -3.21 15.80 20.93
C ALA A 246 -4.68 15.48 20.59
N ILE A 247 -5.42 14.82 21.49
CA ILE A 247 -6.87 14.55 21.33
C ILE A 247 -7.67 15.82 21.05
N ALA A 248 -7.24 16.97 21.59
CA ALA A 248 -7.89 18.26 21.38
C ALA A 248 -7.92 18.72 19.90
N ARG A 249 -7.08 18.14 19.04
CA ARG A 249 -7.02 18.45 17.59
C ARG A 249 -7.88 17.51 16.75
N VAL A 250 -8.33 16.40 17.31
CA VAL A 250 -9.18 15.44 16.61
C VAL A 250 -10.55 16.07 16.40
N ASN A 251 -11.20 15.77 15.27
CA ASN A 251 -12.50 16.32 14.96
C ASN A 251 -13.58 15.80 15.94
N PRO A 252 -14.72 16.51 16.09
CA PRO A 252 -15.73 16.13 17.07
C PRO A 252 -16.32 14.73 16.88
N ALA A 253 -16.48 14.27 15.64
CA ALA A 253 -17.06 12.96 15.34
C ALA A 253 -16.16 11.81 15.83
N ILE A 254 -14.85 11.90 15.59
CA ILE A 254 -13.90 10.91 16.08
C ILE A 254 -13.71 11.04 17.59
N ALA A 255 -13.72 12.25 18.15
CA ALA A 255 -13.66 12.45 19.60
C ALA A 255 -14.86 11.81 20.32
N GLU A 256 -16.08 11.94 19.79
CA GLU A 256 -17.28 11.27 20.30
C GLU A 256 -17.14 9.74 20.21
N GLN A 257 -16.65 9.21 19.08
CA GLN A 257 -16.39 7.79 18.93
C GLN A 257 -15.39 7.26 19.97
N LEU A 258 -14.30 7.99 20.21
CA LEU A 258 -13.33 7.65 21.25
C LEU A 258 -13.98 7.65 22.64
N ALA A 259 -14.77 8.68 22.96
CA ALA A 259 -15.45 8.80 24.25
C ALA A 259 -16.42 7.63 24.49
N ILE A 260 -17.14 7.17 23.48
CA ILE A 260 -18.02 5.98 23.57
C ILE A 260 -17.19 4.75 23.92
N LEU A 261 -16.11 4.48 23.18
CA LEU A 261 -15.25 3.31 23.38
C LEU A 261 -14.56 3.32 24.75
N VAL A 262 -14.11 4.50 25.20
CA VAL A 262 -13.51 4.68 26.54
C VAL A 262 -14.57 4.49 27.63
N GLY A 263 -15.76 5.06 27.44
CA GLY A 263 -16.88 4.87 28.36
C GLY A 263 -17.22 3.39 28.55
N GLU A 264 -17.09 2.57 27.52
CA GLU A 264 -17.29 1.12 27.61
C GLU A 264 -16.27 0.40 28.51
N LEU A 265 -15.05 0.94 28.66
CA LEU A 265 -14.03 0.43 29.57
C LEU A 265 -14.20 0.94 31.00
N GLU A 266 -14.52 2.22 31.17
CA GLU A 266 -14.43 2.87 32.47
C GLU A 266 -15.72 2.77 33.29
N ILE A 267 -16.87 2.83 32.62
CA ILE A 267 -18.16 2.87 33.30
C ILE A 267 -18.62 1.43 33.56
N GLY A 268 -18.83 1.07 34.83
CA GLY A 268 -19.38 -0.24 35.21
C GLY A 268 -20.75 -0.51 34.59
N CYS A 269 -21.06 -1.79 34.37
CA CYS A 269 -22.37 -2.23 33.89
C CYS A 269 -23.08 -3.07 34.93
N GLU A 270 -24.24 -2.62 35.39
CA GLU A 270 -25.15 -3.44 36.18
C GLU A 270 -25.93 -4.41 35.28
N ILE A 271 -26.05 -5.65 35.77
CA ILE A 271 -26.74 -6.75 35.08
C ILE A 271 -27.97 -7.09 35.89
N ASP A 272 -29.11 -6.56 35.44
CA ASP A 272 -30.41 -6.95 35.94
C ASP A 272 -31.14 -7.71 34.82
N GLY A 273 -31.37 -9.01 35.04
CA GLY A 273 -32.10 -9.82 34.08
C GLY A 273 -32.11 -11.30 34.41
N ASN A 274 -33.19 -11.97 34.00
CA ASN A 274 -33.28 -13.43 34.02
C ASN A 274 -32.91 -13.95 32.63
N PHE A 275 -32.04 -14.95 32.58
CA PHE A 275 -31.60 -15.57 31.33
C PHE A 275 -31.83 -17.08 31.39
N GLU A 276 -32.09 -17.69 30.24
CA GLU A 276 -32.27 -19.13 30.16
C GLU A 276 -31.03 -19.86 30.67
N ALA A 277 -31.24 -20.72 31.67
CA ALA A 277 -30.19 -21.58 32.18
C ALA A 277 -29.60 -22.42 31.04
N TRP A 278 -28.28 -22.45 30.94
CA TRP A 278 -27.53 -23.19 29.91
C TRP A 278 -27.70 -22.68 28.47
N GLY A 279 -28.42 -21.58 28.24
CA GLY A 279 -28.51 -20.93 26.95
C GLY A 279 -27.19 -20.25 26.52
N PRO A 280 -27.06 -19.83 25.25
CA PRO A 280 -25.83 -19.21 24.73
C PRO A 280 -25.36 -18.00 25.55
N LYS A 281 -26.30 -17.12 25.96
CA LYS A 281 -25.99 -15.96 26.82
C LYS A 281 -25.48 -16.35 28.20
N TYR A 282 -26.04 -17.40 28.81
CA TYR A 282 -25.59 -17.92 30.11
C TYR A 282 -24.17 -18.49 30.02
N LYS A 283 -23.88 -19.23 28.94
CA LYS A 283 -22.55 -19.77 28.67
C LYS A 283 -21.52 -18.66 28.45
N ALA A 284 -21.83 -17.68 27.61
CA ALA A 284 -20.99 -16.50 27.40
C ALA A 284 -20.72 -15.75 28.72
N TYR A 285 -21.74 -15.52 29.55
CA TYR A 285 -21.56 -14.91 30.87
C TYR A 285 -20.65 -15.74 31.78
N THR A 286 -20.87 -17.06 31.83
CA THR A 286 -20.01 -17.98 32.61
C THR A 286 -18.57 -17.91 32.15
N GLN A 287 -18.34 -17.84 30.83
CA GLN A 287 -17.01 -17.67 30.25
C GLN A 287 -16.39 -16.32 30.62
N ILE A 288 -17.16 -15.23 30.67
CA ILE A 288 -16.66 -13.93 31.15
C ILE A 288 -16.15 -14.05 32.59
N VAL A 289 -16.94 -14.66 33.49
CA VAL A 289 -16.55 -14.87 34.88
C VAL A 289 -15.26 -15.70 34.99
N GLN A 290 -15.12 -16.75 34.19
CA GLN A 290 -13.88 -17.56 34.15
C GLN A 290 -12.67 -16.78 33.62
N THR A 291 -12.87 -16.01 32.53
CA THR A 291 -11.81 -15.20 31.91
C THR A 291 -11.31 -14.09 32.84
N ILE A 292 -12.20 -13.47 33.63
CA ILE A 292 -11.83 -12.46 34.62
C ILE A 292 -11.25 -13.10 35.88
N GLY A 293 -11.84 -14.20 36.37
CA GLY A 293 -11.40 -14.90 37.59
C GLY A 293 -10.00 -15.50 37.52
N SER A 294 -9.47 -15.70 36.31
CA SER A 294 -8.07 -16.13 36.10
C SER A 294 -7.04 -15.00 36.16
N ARG A 295 -7.46 -13.75 36.41
CA ARG A 295 -6.62 -12.54 36.35
C ARG A 295 -6.51 -11.85 37.72
N VAL A 296 -5.54 -10.94 37.83
CA VAL A 296 -5.36 -10.10 39.03
C VAL A 296 -6.54 -9.15 39.17
N ALA A 297 -7.34 -9.31 40.22
CA ALA A 297 -8.64 -8.66 40.39
C ALA A 297 -8.58 -7.13 40.33
N ASP A 298 -7.60 -6.52 41.00
CA ASP A 298 -7.50 -5.06 41.15
C ASP A 298 -6.66 -4.37 40.06
N ALA A 299 -6.17 -5.12 39.07
CA ALA A 299 -5.42 -4.52 37.97
C ALA A 299 -6.38 -3.66 37.12
N PRO A 300 -6.04 -2.40 36.78
CA PRO A 300 -6.89 -1.55 35.94
C PRO A 300 -7.28 -2.20 34.60
N SER A 301 -6.36 -2.99 34.04
CA SER A 301 -6.61 -3.76 32.81
C SER A 301 -7.67 -4.84 32.98
N THR A 302 -7.74 -5.51 34.14
CA THR A 302 -8.78 -6.50 34.48
C THR A 302 -10.13 -5.83 34.69
N ILE A 303 -10.16 -4.71 35.42
CA ILE A 303 -11.40 -3.94 35.67
C ILE A 303 -11.99 -3.45 34.34
N GLY A 304 -11.17 -2.83 33.48
CA GLY A 304 -11.60 -2.36 32.17
C GLY A 304 -12.11 -3.49 31.27
N LEU A 305 -11.42 -4.64 31.26
CA LEU A 305 -11.85 -5.81 30.50
C LEU A 305 -13.20 -6.36 31.00
N ASN A 306 -13.40 -6.41 32.31
CA ASN A 306 -14.67 -6.86 32.90
C ASN A 306 -15.82 -5.95 32.45
N ASN A 307 -15.65 -4.63 32.60
CA ASN A 307 -16.67 -3.65 32.19
C ASN A 307 -17.02 -3.79 30.70
N LEU A 308 -16.00 -3.90 29.84
CA LEU A 308 -16.18 -4.08 28.42
C LEU A 308 -16.97 -5.35 28.08
N LEU A 309 -16.53 -6.50 28.60
CA LEU A 309 -17.15 -7.78 28.29
C LEU A 309 -18.62 -7.81 28.72
N LEU A 310 -18.96 -7.25 29.89
CA LEU A 310 -20.33 -7.18 30.38
C LEU A 310 -21.21 -6.27 29.50
N LYS A 311 -20.68 -5.14 29.03
CA LYS A 311 -21.40 -4.25 28.11
C LYS A 311 -21.65 -4.87 26.76
N LEU A 312 -20.61 -5.45 26.15
CA LEU A 312 -20.73 -6.13 24.86
C LEU A 312 -21.69 -7.32 24.95
N TRP A 313 -21.67 -8.04 26.08
CA TRP A 313 -22.63 -9.10 26.36
C TRP A 313 -24.07 -8.57 26.47
N LYS A 314 -24.30 -7.47 27.19
CA LYS A 314 -25.62 -6.81 27.28
C LYS A 314 -26.12 -6.34 25.91
N GLN A 315 -25.22 -5.81 25.08
CA GLN A 315 -25.50 -5.39 23.70
C GLN A 315 -25.61 -6.58 22.72
N SER A 316 -25.47 -7.82 23.19
CA SER A 316 -25.48 -9.05 22.38
C SER A 316 -24.39 -9.13 21.30
N GLN A 317 -23.30 -8.36 21.45
CA GLN A 317 -22.09 -8.45 20.62
C GLN A 317 -21.12 -9.53 21.11
N CYS A 318 -21.34 -10.04 22.33
CA CYS A 318 -20.57 -11.12 22.94
C CYS A 318 -21.52 -12.30 23.25
N ALA A 319 -21.95 -13.01 22.20
CA ALA A 319 -23.10 -13.92 22.25
C ALA A 319 -22.76 -15.38 22.57
N ASP A 320 -21.49 -15.77 22.47
CA ASP A 320 -21.01 -17.12 22.78
C ASP A 320 -19.63 -17.11 23.44
N GLU A 321 -19.21 -18.26 23.97
CA GLU A 321 -17.97 -18.43 24.74
C GLU A 321 -16.72 -18.12 23.91
N LYS A 322 -16.72 -18.44 22.61
CA LYS A 322 -15.57 -18.22 21.75
C LYS A 322 -15.35 -16.74 21.53
N VAL A 323 -16.42 -15.98 21.27
CA VAL A 323 -16.34 -14.52 21.09
C VAL A 323 -15.81 -13.83 22.35
N VAL A 324 -16.17 -14.30 23.55
CA VAL A 324 -15.63 -13.78 24.82
C VAL A 324 -14.10 -13.93 24.86
N VAL A 325 -13.59 -15.11 24.52
CA VAL A 325 -12.16 -15.42 24.53
C VAL A 325 -11.43 -14.59 23.47
N ASP A 326 -11.93 -14.54 22.24
CA ASP A 326 -11.33 -13.79 21.14
C ASP A 326 -11.20 -12.29 21.48
N ILE A 327 -12.23 -11.69 22.12
CA ILE A 327 -12.20 -10.29 22.58
C ILE A 327 -11.17 -10.09 23.69
N ALA A 328 -11.12 -11.00 24.67
CA ALA A 328 -10.20 -10.92 25.79
C ALA A 328 -8.74 -11.07 25.35
N ASP A 329 -8.45 -11.98 24.41
CA ASP A 329 -7.11 -12.16 23.86
C ASP A 329 -6.68 -10.95 23.03
N SER A 330 -7.57 -10.41 22.20
CA SER A 330 -7.33 -9.18 21.44
C SER A 330 -7.03 -8.00 22.37
N TYR A 331 -7.82 -7.85 23.44
CA TYR A 331 -7.60 -6.84 24.47
C TYR A 331 -6.22 -6.99 25.13
N MET A 332 -5.84 -8.20 25.53
CA MET A 332 -4.55 -8.41 26.21
C MET A 332 -3.35 -8.21 25.30
N SER A 333 -3.42 -8.67 24.06
CA SER A 333 -2.37 -8.43 23.07
C SER A 333 -2.14 -6.92 22.86
N MET A 334 -3.22 -6.13 22.77
CA MET A 334 -3.11 -4.68 22.70
C MET A 334 -2.55 -4.07 23.99
N HIS A 335 -2.98 -4.55 25.16
CA HIS A 335 -2.47 -4.06 26.44
C HIS A 335 -0.96 -4.24 26.55
N GLU A 336 -0.45 -5.44 26.23
CA GLU A 336 1.00 -5.72 26.21
C GLU A 336 1.73 -4.83 25.21
N ARG A 337 1.18 -4.68 24.00
CA ARG A 337 1.74 -3.80 22.97
C ARG A 337 1.87 -2.35 23.45
N LEU A 338 0.87 -1.82 24.15
CA LEU A 338 0.88 -0.47 24.69
C LEU A 338 1.86 -0.32 25.86
N GLN A 339 2.00 -1.33 26.72
CA GLN A 339 2.99 -1.33 27.81
C GLN A 339 4.41 -1.31 27.27
N ASN A 340 4.72 -2.15 26.27
CA ASN A 340 6.02 -2.20 25.63
C ASN A 340 6.38 -0.84 24.99
N ARG A 341 5.37 -0.12 24.46
CA ARG A 341 5.57 1.22 23.92
C ARG A 341 5.89 2.27 24.99
N ARG A 342 5.24 2.20 26.16
CA ARG A 342 5.50 3.14 27.28
C ARG A 342 6.88 2.94 27.91
N ALA A 343 7.47 1.75 27.76
CA ALA A 343 8.79 1.41 28.31
C ALA A 343 9.97 1.74 27.38
N ALA A 344 9.71 2.05 26.10
CA ALA A 344 10.72 2.34 25.07
C ALA A 344 10.99 3.84 24.93
#